data_AF-A0A930JD08-F1
#
_entry.id   AF-A0A930JD08-F1
#
_cell.length_a   1.000
_cell.length_b   1.000
_cell.length_c   1.000
_cell.angle_alpha   90.00
_cell.angle_beta   90.00
_cell.angle_gamma   90.00
#
_symmetry.space_group_name_H-M   'P 1'
#
loop_
_entity.id
_entity.type
_entity.pdbx_description
1 polymer ?
#
loop_
_entity_poly.entity_id
_entity_poly.type
_entity_poly.pdbx_seq_one_letter_code
_entity_poly.pdbx_strand_id
1 'polypeptide(L)'
;MKLSQFKFNLPKEQVALYPHSSERVLTRTDGSTQTFTVTRRDEGRLMVLHRKSGKIDMFKGEINGEPKEEDYIRFKDVFNYFDEGDAFIFNDTKVFPARLYGTKEKTDAKIEVFLLRELNQEMRLWDVLVEPARKIRIGNKLFFDESGTMVAEVIDNTTSRGRTLRFLYDCPHDEFKRELFALGEAPLPRYIIDNRPKEDGEEFAHATADDMEHFQSVFAKNEGAVSAPGTNIHFSEHMMKMMDIKGIKKAFITLHCGLGNFHDIEVEDLTKHKMDSEEMHINADACRIVNGAKQAGHRLCAVGASVVKATETAVGTDGMLKEYDGWTNEFIFPPYNFGFADSMLVNFYHPYSTLLMETAAFGGYDLVMEAYDKAVKNGYMFGCFGDSLLILND
;
A
#
# COMPACT_ATOMS: atom_id res chain seq x y z
N MET A 1 17.64 2.12 17.98
CA MET A 1 17.87 2.80 16.68
C MET A 1 17.25 4.18 16.75
N LYS A 2 17.81 5.14 16.03
CA LYS A 2 17.33 6.52 15.96
C LYS A 2 16.65 6.80 14.62
N LEU A 3 15.64 7.66 14.60
CA LEU A 3 14.94 8.08 13.38
C LEU A 3 15.91 8.67 12.35
N SER A 4 16.85 9.50 12.79
CA SER A 4 17.85 10.15 11.92
C SER A 4 18.72 9.19 11.10
N GLN A 5 18.82 7.92 11.49
CA GLN A 5 19.56 6.90 10.75
C GLN A 5 18.87 6.53 9.42
N PHE A 6 17.54 6.67 9.35
CA PHE A 6 16.74 6.36 8.16
C PHE A 6 16.57 7.55 7.22
N LYS A 7 17.46 8.54 7.34
CA LYS A 7 17.51 9.71 6.47
C LYS A 7 18.27 9.37 5.19
N PHE A 8 17.67 9.70 4.06
CA PHE A 8 18.38 9.82 2.79
C PHE A 8 17.74 10.93 1.95
N ASN A 9 18.45 11.41 0.93
CA ASN A 9 17.92 12.41 0.01
C ASN A 9 17.14 11.72 -1.10
N LEU A 10 15.82 11.88 -1.11
CA LEU A 10 14.94 11.38 -2.16
C LEU A 10 14.52 12.55 -3.07
N PRO A 11 14.99 12.59 -4.33
CA PRO A 11 14.53 13.59 -5.29
C PRO A 11 13.02 13.50 -5.52
N LYS A 12 12.36 14.64 -5.70
CA LYS A 12 10.88 14.70 -5.83
C LYS A 12 10.41 13.99 -7.10
N GLU A 13 11.20 14.07 -8.16
CA GLU A 13 10.98 13.42 -9.44
C GLU A 13 11.05 11.89 -9.37
N GLN A 14 11.67 11.33 -8.31
CA GLN A 14 11.73 9.89 -8.07
C GLN A 14 10.58 9.39 -7.19
N VAL A 15 9.60 10.23 -6.85
CA VAL A 15 8.37 9.80 -6.18
C VAL A 15 7.31 9.48 -7.23
N ALA A 16 6.89 8.21 -7.29
CA ALA A 16 5.88 7.77 -8.26
C ALA A 16 4.49 8.30 -7.88
N LEU A 17 3.99 9.24 -8.68
CA LEU A 17 2.63 9.78 -8.54
C LEU A 17 1.59 8.97 -9.33
N TYR A 18 2.03 8.19 -10.31
CA TYR A 18 1.18 7.38 -11.17
C TYR A 18 1.74 5.96 -11.28
N PRO A 19 0.92 4.94 -11.55
CA PRO A 19 1.39 3.59 -11.84
C PRO A 19 2.34 3.58 -13.04
N HIS A 20 3.20 2.55 -13.10
CA HIS A 20 4.14 2.41 -14.21
C HIS A 20 3.41 2.32 -15.57
N SER A 21 3.80 3.18 -16.50
CA SER A 21 3.21 3.28 -17.84
C SER A 21 4.29 3.42 -18.91
N SER A 22 4.07 2.79 -20.06
CA SER A 22 4.96 2.87 -21.22
C SER A 22 4.23 3.46 -22.43
N GLU A 23 4.91 4.30 -23.21
CA GLU A 23 4.38 4.74 -24.49
C GLU A 23 4.57 3.66 -25.55
N ARG A 24 3.51 3.37 -26.31
CA ARG A 24 3.52 2.45 -27.43
C ARG A 24 3.19 3.21 -28.70
N VAL A 25 4.04 3.06 -29.72
CA VAL A 25 3.82 3.66 -31.04
C VAL A 25 3.33 2.57 -31.98
N LEU A 26 2.10 2.76 -32.49
CA LEU A 26 1.53 1.93 -33.54
C LEU A 26 1.73 2.61 -34.89
N THR A 27 2.50 1.98 -35.77
CA THR A 27 2.68 2.43 -37.16
C THR A 27 1.69 1.68 -38.05
N ARG A 28 0.79 2.41 -38.70
CA ARG A 28 -0.17 1.86 -39.65
C ARG A 28 0.48 1.60 -41.01
N THR A 29 -0.22 0.84 -41.86
CA THR A 29 0.23 0.49 -43.22
C THR A 29 0.40 1.69 -44.15
N ASP A 30 -0.26 2.82 -43.86
CA ASP A 30 -0.12 4.09 -44.58
C ASP A 30 1.07 4.94 -44.08
N GLY A 31 1.85 4.43 -43.12
CA GLY A 31 2.98 5.13 -42.51
C GLY A 31 2.60 6.10 -41.40
N SER A 32 1.31 6.28 -41.09
CA SER A 32 0.88 7.10 -39.95
C SER A 32 1.23 6.41 -38.63
N THR A 33 1.64 7.18 -37.64
CA THR A 33 1.95 6.70 -36.29
C THR A 33 0.90 7.19 -35.30
N GLN A 34 0.53 6.34 -34.35
CA GLN A 34 -0.30 6.69 -33.22
C GLN A 34 0.39 6.24 -31.94
N THR A 35 0.66 7.18 -31.05
CA THR A 35 1.20 6.89 -29.72
C THR A 35 0.05 6.73 -28.73
N PHE A 36 0.11 5.69 -27.90
CA PHE A 36 -0.81 5.49 -26.78
C PHE A 36 -0.04 5.05 -25.54
N THR A 37 -0.50 5.49 -24.38
CA THR A 37 0.08 5.11 -23.09
C THR A 37 -0.55 3.82 -22.61
N VAL A 38 0.28 2.86 -22.22
CA VAL A 38 -0.14 1.57 -21.67
C VAL A 38 0.35 1.46 -20.24
N THR A 39 -0.58 1.44 -19.29
CA THR A 39 -0.28 1.21 -17.88
C THR A 39 -0.16 -0.28 -17.61
N ARG A 40 0.99 -0.70 -17.08
CA ARG A 40 1.27 -2.09 -16.71
C ARG A 40 1.99 -2.17 -15.38
N ARG A 41 1.26 -2.73 -14.42
CA ARG A 41 1.61 -2.80 -13.00
C ARG A 41 2.85 -3.68 -12.74
N ASP A 42 3.05 -4.68 -13.59
CA ASP A 42 4.10 -5.69 -13.53
C ASP A 42 5.35 -5.36 -14.35
N GLU A 43 5.39 -4.18 -14.98
CA GLU A 43 6.53 -3.69 -15.76
C GLU A 43 7.44 -2.72 -14.98
N GLY A 44 7.13 -2.41 -13.71
CA GLY A 44 8.05 -1.69 -12.82
C GLY A 44 9.39 -2.42 -12.66
N ARG A 45 10.44 -1.70 -12.25
CA ARG A 45 11.76 -2.28 -12.01
C ARG A 45 11.76 -3.06 -10.69
N LEU A 46 12.64 -4.05 -10.62
CA LEU A 46 12.88 -4.87 -9.44
C LEU A 46 14.37 -4.87 -9.12
N MET A 47 14.72 -4.51 -7.89
CA MET A 47 16.05 -4.75 -7.34
C MET A 47 16.00 -6.03 -6.50
N VAL A 48 17.05 -6.84 -6.54
CA VAL A 48 17.15 -8.07 -5.73
C VAL A 48 18.34 -7.99 -4.80
N LEU A 49 18.07 -8.05 -3.50
CA LEU A 49 19.06 -8.06 -2.42
C LEU A 49 19.18 -9.47 -1.86
N HIS A 50 20.40 -10.01 -1.89
CA HIS A 50 20.75 -11.33 -1.38
C HIS A 50 21.38 -11.17 0.00
N ARG A 51 20.66 -11.55 1.06
CA ARG A 51 21.00 -11.19 2.44
C ARG A 51 22.24 -11.92 2.96
N LYS A 52 22.52 -13.17 2.53
CA LYS A 52 23.70 -13.89 3.02
C LYS A 52 24.97 -13.52 2.24
N SER A 53 24.87 -13.37 0.92
CA SER A 53 26.01 -12.98 0.09
C SER A 53 26.30 -11.48 0.08
N GLY A 54 25.32 -10.64 0.41
CA GLY A 54 25.39 -9.18 0.29
C GLY A 54 25.31 -8.66 -1.14
N LYS A 55 24.99 -9.54 -2.12
CA LYS A 55 24.88 -9.17 -3.53
C LYS A 55 23.61 -8.35 -3.77
N ILE A 56 23.70 -7.33 -4.62
CA ILE A 56 22.56 -6.52 -5.06
C ILE A 56 22.49 -6.56 -6.58
N ASP A 57 21.45 -7.19 -7.12
CA ASP A 57 21.19 -7.31 -8.56
C ASP A 57 20.15 -6.27 -8.99
N MET A 58 20.49 -5.48 -10.01
CA MET A 58 19.59 -4.49 -10.62
C MET A 58 19.28 -4.82 -12.08
N PHE A 59 20.12 -5.62 -12.73
CA PHE A 59 20.12 -5.84 -14.18
C PHE A 59 20.00 -7.33 -14.51
N LYS A 60 19.43 -7.65 -15.67
CA LYS A 60 19.23 -9.04 -16.14
C LYS A 60 20.53 -9.76 -16.52
N GLY A 61 21.64 -9.03 -16.59
CA GLY A 61 22.96 -9.53 -16.95
C GLY A 61 24.03 -8.47 -16.79
N GLU A 62 25.22 -8.73 -17.31
CA GLU A 62 26.33 -7.77 -17.32
C GLU A 62 26.06 -6.64 -18.33
N ILE A 63 26.26 -5.40 -17.90
CA ILE A 63 26.01 -4.20 -18.70
C ILE A 63 27.34 -3.57 -19.11
N ASN A 64 27.52 -3.39 -20.42
CA ASN A 64 28.63 -2.65 -20.99
C ASN A 64 28.16 -1.25 -21.40
N GLY A 65 28.54 -0.23 -20.62
CA GLY A 65 28.16 1.17 -20.86
C GLY A 65 27.04 1.65 -19.93
N GLU A 66 26.30 2.68 -20.36
CA GLU A 66 25.18 3.22 -19.58
C GLU A 66 23.98 2.26 -19.64
N PRO A 67 23.39 1.89 -18.48
CA PRO A 67 22.26 0.98 -18.45
C PRO A 67 21.03 1.61 -19.07
N LYS A 68 20.34 0.84 -19.92
CA LYS A 68 19.06 1.22 -20.51
C LYS A 68 17.90 0.66 -19.71
N GLU A 69 16.72 1.17 -19.99
CA GLU A 69 15.49 0.78 -19.30
C GLU A 69 15.22 -0.73 -19.43
N GLU A 70 15.45 -1.32 -20.60
CA GLU A 70 15.26 -2.76 -20.86
C GLU A 70 16.22 -3.69 -20.10
N ASP A 71 17.36 -3.16 -19.65
CA ASP A 71 18.42 -3.92 -18.97
C ASP A 71 18.06 -4.24 -17.51
N TYR A 72 17.20 -3.41 -16.89
CA TYR A 72 16.75 -3.60 -15.53
C TYR A 72 15.90 -4.87 -15.40
N ILE A 73 16.05 -5.55 -14.25
CA ILE A 73 15.15 -6.64 -13.86
C ILE A 73 13.76 -6.02 -13.67
N ARG A 74 12.73 -6.71 -14.16
CA ARG A 74 11.34 -6.25 -14.05
C ARG A 74 10.61 -6.99 -12.94
N PHE A 75 9.57 -6.37 -12.41
CA PHE A 75 8.73 -6.98 -11.38
C PHE A 75 8.21 -8.36 -11.79
N LYS A 76 7.73 -8.50 -13.03
CA LYS A 76 7.31 -9.81 -13.59
C LYS A 76 8.40 -10.90 -13.58
N ASP A 77 9.68 -10.53 -13.50
CA ASP A 77 10.80 -11.48 -13.45
C ASP A 77 11.01 -12.04 -12.03
N VAL A 78 10.25 -11.59 -11.02
CA VAL A 78 10.34 -12.04 -9.62
C VAL A 78 10.25 -13.57 -9.49
N PHE A 79 9.43 -14.21 -10.33
CA PHE A 79 9.27 -15.67 -10.26
C PHE A 79 10.51 -16.44 -10.71
N ASN A 80 11.50 -15.81 -11.36
CA ASN A 80 12.77 -16.47 -11.71
C ASN A 80 13.60 -16.82 -10.46
N TYR A 81 13.28 -16.23 -9.31
CA TYR A 81 13.99 -16.45 -8.05
C TYR A 81 13.32 -17.50 -7.15
N PHE A 82 12.21 -18.09 -7.57
CA PHE A 82 11.43 -19.07 -6.80
C PHE A 82 11.21 -20.34 -7.59
N ASP A 83 10.97 -21.44 -6.89
CA ASP A 83 10.78 -22.77 -7.46
C ASP A 83 9.39 -23.34 -7.17
N GLU A 84 9.08 -24.50 -7.74
CA GLU A 84 7.85 -25.23 -7.44
C GLU A 84 7.77 -25.55 -5.93
N GLY A 85 6.60 -25.31 -5.34
CA GLY A 85 6.36 -25.53 -3.91
C GLY A 85 6.65 -24.33 -3.00
N ASP A 86 7.41 -23.34 -3.48
CA ASP A 86 7.57 -22.06 -2.78
C ASP A 86 6.21 -21.36 -2.61
N ALA A 87 6.03 -20.62 -1.52
CA ALA A 87 4.77 -19.98 -1.18
C ALA A 87 4.90 -18.46 -1.08
N PHE A 88 3.96 -17.76 -1.70
CA PHE A 88 3.79 -16.32 -1.58
C PHE A 88 2.58 -16.03 -0.70
N ILE A 89 2.76 -15.08 0.21
CA ILE A 89 1.75 -14.62 1.15
C ILE A 89 1.34 -13.22 0.73
N PHE A 90 0.06 -13.04 0.44
CA PHE A 90 -0.53 -11.81 -0.05
C PHE A 90 -1.50 -11.21 0.96
N ASN A 91 -1.69 -9.89 0.88
CA ASN A 91 -2.74 -9.20 1.62
C ASN A 91 -3.93 -8.93 0.68
N ASP A 92 -5.06 -9.60 0.90
CA ASP A 92 -6.28 -9.51 0.08
C ASP A 92 -7.28 -8.46 0.57
N THR A 93 -6.84 -7.54 1.43
CA THR A 93 -7.61 -6.37 1.80
C THR A 93 -8.06 -5.58 0.56
N LYS A 94 -9.27 -5.07 0.62
CA LYS A 94 -9.91 -4.29 -0.43
C LYS A 94 -10.15 -2.88 0.09
N VAL A 95 -9.57 -1.93 -0.65
CA VAL A 95 -9.76 -0.51 -0.42
C VAL A 95 -11.16 -0.09 -0.87
N PHE A 96 -11.82 0.75 -0.10
CA PHE A 96 -13.07 1.41 -0.47
C PHE A 96 -12.83 2.90 -0.78
N PRO A 97 -13.70 3.56 -1.59
CA PRO A 97 -13.53 4.96 -1.97
C PRO A 97 -13.78 5.87 -0.76
N ALA A 98 -12.70 6.23 -0.07
CA ALA A 98 -12.79 6.83 1.25
C ALA A 98 -12.71 8.38 1.23
N ARG A 99 -12.36 9.00 0.10
CA ARG A 99 -12.16 10.46 0.01
C ARG A 99 -13.42 11.13 -0.54
N LEU A 100 -14.11 11.89 0.31
CA LEU A 100 -15.33 12.62 0.01
C LEU A 100 -15.10 14.12 0.06
N TYR A 101 -15.93 14.87 -0.66
CA TYR A 101 -15.98 16.32 -0.56
C TYR A 101 -17.39 16.75 -0.20
N GLY A 102 -17.49 17.67 0.76
CA GLY A 102 -18.76 18.20 1.19
C GLY A 102 -18.70 19.69 1.49
N THR A 103 -19.87 20.29 1.64
CA THR A 103 -20.03 21.70 1.97
C THR A 103 -20.64 21.86 3.36
N LYS A 104 -20.21 22.93 4.05
CA LYS A 104 -20.74 23.27 5.36
C LYS A 104 -22.02 24.11 5.24
N GLU A 105 -23.10 23.65 5.87
CA GLU A 105 -24.46 24.24 5.83
C GLU A 105 -24.54 25.78 5.79
N LYS A 106 -23.75 26.46 6.64
CA LYS A 106 -23.90 27.90 6.89
C LYS A 106 -22.95 28.78 6.08
N THR A 107 -21.83 28.23 5.62
CA THR A 107 -20.74 29.03 5.04
C THR A 107 -20.37 28.58 3.64
N ASP A 108 -20.98 27.50 3.15
CA ASP A 108 -20.66 26.86 1.87
C ASP A 108 -19.15 26.62 1.69
N ALA A 109 -18.46 26.39 2.80
CA ALA A 109 -17.04 26.09 2.77
C ALA A 109 -16.87 24.66 2.29
N LYS A 110 -16.04 24.45 1.25
CA LYS A 110 -15.62 23.12 0.81
C LYS A 110 -14.76 22.46 1.91
N ILE A 111 -15.05 21.20 2.19
CA ILE A 111 -14.42 20.37 3.22
C ILE A 111 -14.14 19.01 2.60
N GLU A 112 -12.88 18.58 2.68
CA GLU A 112 -12.51 17.20 2.40
C GLU A 112 -12.81 16.35 3.64
N VAL A 113 -13.47 15.21 3.44
CA VAL A 113 -13.75 14.20 4.46
C VAL A 113 -13.14 12.89 4.01
N PHE A 114 -12.20 12.37 4.78
CA PHE A 114 -11.56 11.08 4.52
C PHE A 114 -12.08 10.04 5.51
N LEU A 115 -12.90 9.11 5.04
CA LEU A 115 -13.43 8.00 5.83
C LEU A 115 -12.27 7.10 6.31
N LEU A 116 -12.31 6.67 7.57
CA LEU A 116 -11.34 5.72 8.12
C LEU A 116 -11.97 4.35 8.33
N ARG A 117 -13.04 4.30 9.12
CA ARG A 117 -13.77 3.07 9.43
C ARG A 117 -15.17 3.37 9.94
N GLU A 118 -16.04 2.38 9.77
CA GLU A 118 -17.35 2.38 10.38
C GLU A 118 -17.26 1.94 11.85
N LEU A 119 -17.76 2.77 12.76
CA LEU A 119 -17.76 2.50 14.20
C LEU A 119 -19.05 1.81 14.64
N ASN A 120 -20.18 2.14 14.03
CA ASN A 120 -21.48 1.58 14.36
C ASN A 120 -22.43 1.66 13.17
N GLN A 121 -22.89 0.50 12.68
CA GLN A 121 -23.78 0.40 11.53
C GLN A 121 -25.20 0.94 11.82
N GLU A 122 -25.79 0.57 12.96
CA GLU A 122 -27.16 0.97 13.32
C GLU A 122 -27.32 2.48 13.41
N MET A 123 -26.30 3.15 13.95
CA MET A 123 -26.26 4.60 14.11
C MET A 123 -25.56 5.31 12.94
N ARG A 124 -24.98 4.55 11.99
CA ARG A 124 -24.17 5.04 10.85
C ARG A 124 -23.06 5.99 11.31
N LEU A 125 -22.32 5.57 12.32
CA LEU A 125 -21.19 6.31 12.87
C LEU A 125 -19.91 5.96 12.15
N TRP A 126 -19.19 6.98 11.71
CA TRP A 126 -17.94 6.85 11.00
C TRP A 126 -16.85 7.66 11.68
N ASP A 127 -15.68 7.05 11.82
CA ASP A 127 -14.45 7.74 12.16
C ASP A 127 -13.86 8.30 10.86
N VAL A 128 -13.55 9.60 10.84
CA VAL A 128 -13.10 10.30 9.64
C VAL A 128 -12.00 11.30 9.98
N LEU A 129 -11.19 11.67 8.98
CA LEU A 129 -10.37 12.88 9.01
C LEU A 129 -11.06 13.98 8.21
N VAL A 130 -10.94 15.23 8.67
CA VAL A 130 -11.49 16.39 7.96
C VAL A 130 -10.41 17.42 7.66
N GLU A 131 -10.45 18.01 6.46
CA GLU A 131 -9.55 19.10 6.06
C GLU A 131 -10.36 20.23 5.41
N PRO A 132 -10.27 21.48 5.89
CA PRO A 132 -9.53 21.96 7.07
C PRO A 132 -10.24 21.72 8.42
N ALA A 133 -9.62 20.96 9.32
CA ALA A 133 -10.20 20.55 10.60
C ALA A 133 -10.65 21.71 11.51
N ARG A 134 -9.93 22.85 11.48
CA ARG A 134 -10.23 24.02 12.32
C ARG A 134 -11.62 24.63 12.05
N LYS A 135 -12.18 24.39 10.85
CA LYS A 135 -13.49 24.92 10.45
C LYS A 135 -14.67 24.06 10.92
N ILE A 136 -14.40 22.84 11.41
CA ILE A 136 -15.41 21.83 11.74
C ILE A 136 -15.48 21.60 13.25
N ARG A 137 -16.67 21.84 13.81
CA ARG A 137 -17.00 21.66 15.24
C ARG A 137 -18.17 20.70 15.41
N ILE A 138 -18.28 20.13 16.60
CA ILE A 138 -19.44 19.32 17.02
C ILE A 138 -20.75 20.09 16.76
N GLY A 139 -21.76 19.38 16.26
CA GLY A 139 -23.07 19.89 15.83
C GLY A 139 -23.07 20.57 14.46
N ASN A 140 -21.93 20.66 13.75
CA ASN A 140 -21.93 21.13 12.37
C ASN A 140 -22.46 20.02 11.45
N LYS A 141 -23.21 20.44 10.41
CA LYS A 141 -23.70 19.56 9.36
C LYS A 141 -22.92 19.75 8.08
N LEU A 142 -22.61 18.64 7.43
CA LEU A 142 -21.91 18.54 6.16
C LEU A 142 -22.85 17.92 5.12
N PHE A 143 -22.90 18.52 3.93
CA PHE A 143 -23.67 18.05 2.79
C PHE A 143 -22.70 17.52 1.73
N PHE A 144 -22.91 16.31 1.23
CA PHE A 144 -21.98 15.66 0.28
C PHE A 144 -22.51 15.59 -1.15
N ASP A 145 -23.77 15.95 -1.36
CA ASP A 145 -24.41 15.98 -2.68
C ASP A 145 -25.20 17.28 -2.86
N GLU A 146 -25.47 17.62 -4.13
CA GLU A 146 -26.26 18.81 -4.47
C GLU A 146 -27.73 18.66 -4.11
N SER A 147 -28.24 17.42 -4.08
CA SER A 147 -29.62 17.11 -3.68
C SER A 147 -29.87 17.31 -2.18
N GLY A 148 -28.82 17.41 -1.37
CA GLY A 148 -28.88 17.52 0.08
C GLY A 148 -29.39 16.25 0.77
N THR A 149 -29.28 15.11 0.09
CA THR A 149 -29.74 13.80 0.56
C THR A 149 -28.71 13.19 1.50
N MET A 150 -27.42 13.20 1.14
CA MET A 150 -26.33 12.69 1.96
C MET A 150 -25.83 13.78 2.93
N VAL A 151 -26.30 13.73 4.17
CA VAL A 151 -25.95 14.69 5.23
C VAL A 151 -25.31 13.97 6.40
N ALA A 152 -24.22 14.52 6.93
CA ALA A 152 -23.62 14.05 8.18
C ALA A 152 -23.52 15.15 9.24
N GLU A 153 -23.78 14.77 10.49
CA GLU A 153 -23.57 15.61 11.67
C GLU A 153 -22.28 15.20 12.38
N VAL A 154 -21.50 16.20 12.78
CA VAL A 154 -20.30 15.99 13.61
C VAL A 154 -20.73 15.76 15.05
N ILE A 155 -20.52 14.57 15.58
CA ILE A 155 -20.94 14.22 16.95
C ILE A 155 -19.81 14.31 17.97
N ASP A 156 -18.56 14.07 17.55
CA ASP A 156 -17.40 14.09 18.45
C ASP A 156 -16.09 14.44 17.75
N ASN A 157 -15.05 14.74 18.54
CA ASN A 157 -13.67 14.89 18.09
C ASN A 157 -12.83 13.69 18.57
N THR A 158 -12.01 13.12 17.68
CA THR A 158 -11.15 11.98 18.02
C THR A 158 -9.69 12.44 18.16
N THR A 159 -9.00 12.64 17.04
CA THR A 159 -7.63 13.18 16.99
C THR A 159 -7.63 14.66 16.61
N SER A 160 -6.46 15.29 16.44
CA SER A 160 -6.34 16.70 16.06
C SER A 160 -7.13 17.05 14.78
N ARG A 161 -7.14 16.13 13.80
CA ARG A 161 -7.91 16.22 12.55
C ARG A 161 -9.13 15.28 12.49
N GLY A 162 -9.23 14.35 13.43
CA GLY A 162 -10.27 13.32 13.43
C GLY A 162 -11.61 13.80 13.99
N ARG A 163 -12.70 13.33 13.40
CA ARG A 163 -14.08 13.56 13.83
C ARG A 163 -14.85 12.26 13.78
N THR A 164 -15.87 12.15 14.64
CA THR A 164 -16.91 11.15 14.46
C THR A 164 -18.10 11.80 13.76
N LEU A 165 -18.47 11.26 12.60
CA LEU A 165 -19.64 11.68 11.85
C LEU A 165 -20.78 10.70 12.05
N ARG A 166 -21.99 11.23 12.16
CA ARG A 166 -23.24 10.48 12.09
C ARG A 166 -23.96 10.83 10.80
N PHE A 167 -24.15 9.86 9.92
CA PHE A 167 -24.91 10.08 8.69
C PHE A 167 -26.42 10.03 8.97
N LEU A 168 -27.10 11.11 8.57
CA LEU A 168 -28.55 11.32 8.75
C LEU A 168 -29.30 10.83 7.51
N TYR A 169 -29.20 9.53 7.21
CA TYR A 169 -29.72 8.94 5.98
C TYR A 169 -30.68 7.80 6.30
N ASP A 170 -31.94 7.81 5.89
CA ASP A 170 -32.92 6.80 6.34
C ASP A 170 -33.19 5.73 5.26
N CYS A 171 -32.27 4.77 5.12
CA CYS A 171 -32.42 3.62 4.23
C CYS A 171 -31.69 2.36 4.78
N PRO A 172 -31.87 1.17 4.18
CA PRO A 172 -31.08 -0.02 4.51
C PRO A 172 -29.56 0.25 4.46
N HIS A 173 -28.80 -0.37 5.35
CA HIS A 173 -27.37 -0.07 5.49
C HIS A 173 -26.56 -0.26 4.20
N ASP A 174 -26.84 -1.33 3.46
CA ASP A 174 -26.15 -1.62 2.20
C ASP A 174 -26.44 -0.57 1.11
N GLU A 175 -27.64 0.01 1.11
CA GLU A 175 -28.01 1.09 0.19
C GLU A 175 -27.29 2.39 0.56
N PHE A 176 -27.28 2.74 1.86
CA PHE A 176 -26.53 3.88 2.38
C PHE A 176 -25.04 3.78 2.02
N LYS A 177 -24.43 2.61 2.28
CA LYS A 177 -23.01 2.38 2.04
C LYS A 177 -22.66 2.48 0.55
N ARG A 178 -23.52 1.93 -0.33
CA ARG A 178 -23.34 2.05 -1.78
C ARG A 178 -23.37 3.50 -2.25
N GLU A 179 -24.31 4.29 -1.74
CA GLU A 179 -24.44 5.70 -2.11
C GLU A 179 -23.31 6.55 -1.54
N LEU A 180 -22.89 6.29 -0.31
CA LEU A 180 -21.71 6.91 0.29
C LEU A 180 -20.46 6.65 -0.56
N PHE A 181 -20.26 5.41 -1.00
CA PHE A 181 -19.11 5.04 -1.83
C PHE A 181 -19.18 5.59 -3.25
N ALA A 182 -20.38 5.80 -3.79
CA ALA A 182 -20.56 6.42 -5.10
C ALA A 182 -20.13 7.91 -5.11
N LEU A 183 -20.14 8.56 -3.95
CA LEU A 183 -19.63 9.93 -3.77
C LEU A 183 -18.12 9.99 -3.54
N GLY A 184 -17.50 8.85 -3.23
CA GLY A 184 -16.11 8.77 -2.82
C GLY A 184 -15.14 8.61 -4.00
N GLU A 185 -13.93 9.14 -3.80
CA GLU A 185 -12.78 8.94 -4.67
C GLU A 185 -11.80 7.90 -4.08
N ALA A 186 -10.92 7.40 -4.95
CA ALA A 186 -9.83 6.53 -4.54
C ALA A 186 -9.00 7.19 -3.41
N PRO A 187 -8.71 6.46 -2.32
CA PRO A 187 -8.02 7.04 -1.17
C PRO A 187 -6.50 7.05 -1.38
N LEU A 188 -6.06 7.78 -2.41
CA LEU A 188 -4.65 7.97 -2.68
C LEU A 188 -3.97 8.68 -1.50
N PRO A 189 -2.75 8.25 -1.12
CA PRO A 189 -1.94 8.95 -0.13
C PRO A 189 -1.74 10.42 -0.47
N ARG A 190 -1.64 11.29 0.56
CA ARG A 190 -1.47 12.74 0.39
C ARG A 190 -0.25 13.10 -0.46
N TYR A 191 0.86 12.38 -0.32
CA TYR A 191 2.04 12.62 -1.15
C TYR A 191 1.81 12.35 -2.65
N ILE A 192 0.80 11.55 -3.00
CA ILE A 192 0.40 11.34 -4.40
C ILE A 192 -0.55 12.46 -4.82
N ILE A 193 -1.73 12.53 -4.18
CA ILE A 193 -2.82 13.38 -4.64
C ILE A 193 -2.45 14.87 -4.57
N ASP A 194 -1.77 15.33 -3.52
CA ASP A 194 -1.41 16.75 -3.36
C ASP A 194 -0.31 17.20 -4.33
N ASN A 195 0.43 16.27 -4.93
CA ASN A 195 1.48 16.57 -5.91
C ASN A 195 1.04 16.33 -7.36
N ARG A 196 -0.21 15.95 -7.59
CA ARG A 196 -0.81 15.91 -8.93
C ARG A 196 -1.38 17.30 -9.31
N PRO A 197 -1.48 17.61 -10.61
CA PRO A 197 -2.09 18.86 -11.07
C PRO A 197 -3.54 18.99 -10.57
N LYS A 198 -3.91 20.20 -10.17
CA LYS A 198 -5.31 20.55 -9.89
C LYS A 198 -5.97 21.04 -11.17
N GLU A 199 -7.27 20.81 -11.29
CA GLU A 199 -8.07 21.43 -12.35
C GLU A 199 -8.29 22.92 -12.06
N ASP A 200 -8.47 23.71 -13.12
CA ASP A 200 -8.66 25.15 -13.01
C ASP A 200 -9.94 25.47 -12.22
N GLY A 201 -9.76 26.15 -11.07
CA GLY A 201 -10.87 26.55 -10.20
C GLY A 201 -11.18 25.57 -9.06
N GLU A 202 -10.50 24.42 -8.99
CA GLU A 202 -10.67 23.48 -7.88
C GLU A 202 -9.74 23.76 -6.69
N GLU A 203 -10.26 23.55 -5.48
CA GLU A 203 -9.49 23.73 -4.24
C GLU A 203 -8.58 22.51 -3.96
N PHE A 204 -8.99 21.32 -4.42
CA PHE A 204 -8.34 20.04 -4.19
C PHE A 204 -7.90 19.40 -5.51
N ALA A 205 -6.91 18.52 -5.44
CA ALA A 205 -6.62 17.61 -6.54
C ALA A 205 -7.52 16.38 -6.38
N HIS A 206 -8.07 15.89 -7.49
CA HIS A 206 -9.03 14.79 -7.50
C HIS A 206 -8.42 13.53 -8.09
N ALA A 207 -8.81 12.37 -7.56
CA ALA A 207 -8.44 11.09 -8.14
C ALA A 207 -9.26 10.86 -9.43
N THR A 208 -8.66 10.22 -10.43
CA THR A 208 -9.39 9.82 -11.64
C THR A 208 -10.19 8.54 -11.38
N ALA A 209 -11.14 8.24 -12.27
CA ALA A 209 -11.90 6.99 -12.20
C ALA A 209 -10.98 5.75 -12.20
N ASP A 210 -9.91 5.79 -13.00
CA ASP A 210 -8.95 4.69 -13.13
C ASP A 210 -8.10 4.50 -11.85
N ASP A 211 -7.94 5.53 -11.01
CA ASP A 211 -7.13 5.41 -9.79
C ASP A 211 -7.70 4.38 -8.81
N MET A 212 -9.02 4.16 -8.81
CA MET A 212 -9.64 3.15 -7.93
C MET A 212 -9.26 1.73 -8.34
N GLU A 213 -9.14 1.47 -9.65
CA GLU A 213 -8.65 0.19 -10.17
C GLU A 213 -7.13 0.08 -9.97
N HIS A 214 -6.39 1.15 -10.26
CA HIS A 214 -4.95 1.14 -10.14
C HIS A 214 -4.46 1.01 -8.71
N PHE A 215 -5.15 1.60 -7.73
CA PHE A 215 -4.81 1.55 -6.31
C PHE A 215 -5.52 0.39 -5.58
N GLN A 216 -5.59 -0.77 -6.23
CA GLN A 216 -6.20 -1.98 -5.68
C GLN A 216 -5.50 -3.25 -6.19
N SER A 217 -5.25 -4.27 -5.37
CA SER A 217 -4.72 -5.53 -5.89
C SER A 217 -5.76 -6.29 -6.74
N VAL A 218 -5.32 -7.07 -7.74
CA VAL A 218 -6.23 -7.87 -8.60
C VAL A 218 -6.94 -9.01 -7.87
N PHE A 219 -6.53 -9.28 -6.63
CA PHE A 219 -7.08 -10.33 -5.77
C PHE A 219 -7.71 -9.77 -4.50
N ALA A 220 -7.93 -8.45 -4.43
CA ALA A 220 -8.60 -7.79 -3.31
C ALA A 220 -10.04 -8.32 -3.15
N LYS A 221 -10.39 -8.75 -1.94
CA LYS A 221 -11.70 -9.36 -1.63
C LYS A 221 -12.34 -8.76 -0.39
N ASN A 222 -11.58 -8.59 0.68
CA ASN A 222 -12.10 -8.25 2.00
C ASN A 222 -12.09 -6.74 2.20
N GLU A 223 -13.25 -6.10 2.08
CA GLU A 223 -13.37 -4.64 2.20
C GLU A 223 -13.17 -4.15 3.63
N GLY A 224 -12.33 -3.13 3.80
CA GLY A 224 -12.11 -2.50 5.10
C GLY A 224 -10.89 -1.59 5.19
N ALA A 225 -10.03 -1.55 4.15
CA ALA A 225 -8.86 -0.69 4.15
C ALA A 225 -9.11 0.67 3.50
N VAL A 226 -8.32 1.65 3.92
CA VAL A 226 -8.25 2.99 3.32
C VAL A 226 -6.90 3.25 2.65
N SER A 227 -6.02 2.24 2.65
CA SER A 227 -4.78 2.23 1.90
C SER A 227 -4.57 0.86 1.27
N ALA A 228 -4.09 0.83 0.04
CA ALA A 228 -3.74 -0.43 -0.60
C ALA A 228 -2.34 -0.87 -0.17
N PRO A 229 -2.11 -2.18 0.04
CA PRO A 229 -0.75 -2.71 0.20
C PRO A 229 0.05 -2.48 -1.09
N GLY A 230 0.94 -1.48 -1.09
CA GLY A 230 1.65 -0.99 -2.29
C GLY A 230 2.25 -2.12 -3.14
N THR A 231 2.88 -3.10 -2.52
CA THR A 231 3.57 -4.15 -3.29
C THR A 231 2.61 -5.13 -3.96
N ASN A 232 1.42 -5.32 -3.39
CA ASN A 232 0.38 -6.20 -3.94
C ASN A 232 -0.24 -5.61 -5.23
N ILE A 233 -0.11 -4.29 -5.43
CA ILE A 233 -0.54 -3.57 -6.63
C ILE A 233 0.28 -3.99 -7.85
N HIS A 234 1.53 -4.44 -7.72
CA HIS A 234 2.31 -4.80 -8.91
C HIS A 234 1.89 -6.13 -9.56
N PHE A 235 1.15 -6.97 -8.85
CA PHE A 235 0.68 -8.24 -9.39
C PHE A 235 -0.45 -8.03 -10.40
N SER A 236 -0.23 -8.52 -11.61
CA SER A 236 -1.23 -8.59 -12.67
C SER A 236 -1.94 -9.95 -12.66
N GLU A 237 -3.12 -10.04 -13.28
CA GLU A 237 -3.80 -11.33 -13.45
C GLU A 237 -2.92 -12.36 -14.18
N HIS A 238 -2.12 -11.90 -15.15
CA HIS A 238 -1.15 -12.73 -15.85
C HIS A 238 -0.10 -13.31 -14.90
N MET A 239 0.45 -12.50 -13.99
CA MET A 239 1.36 -13.00 -12.95
C MET A 239 0.69 -14.04 -12.05
N MET A 240 -0.57 -13.81 -11.63
CA MET A 240 -1.30 -14.75 -10.78
C MET A 240 -1.51 -16.11 -11.45
N LYS A 241 -1.65 -16.16 -12.79
CA LYS A 241 -1.72 -17.38 -13.59
C LYS A 241 -0.36 -18.03 -13.80
N MET A 242 0.70 -17.24 -14.00
CA MET A 242 2.07 -17.75 -14.10
C MET A 242 2.50 -18.50 -12.83
N MET A 243 2.06 -18.06 -11.66
CA MET A 243 2.28 -18.78 -10.40
C MET A 243 1.64 -20.17 -10.41
N ASP A 244 0.42 -20.29 -10.94
CA ASP A 244 -0.27 -21.60 -11.05
C ASP A 244 0.51 -22.55 -11.96
N ILE A 245 1.01 -22.03 -13.10
CA ILE A 245 1.79 -22.80 -14.07
C ILE A 245 3.12 -23.26 -13.46
N LYS A 246 3.77 -22.40 -12.66
CA LYS A 246 5.06 -22.69 -12.03
C LYS A 246 4.94 -23.54 -10.74
N GLY A 247 3.72 -23.79 -10.27
CA GLY A 247 3.47 -24.55 -9.04
C GLY A 247 3.82 -23.78 -7.75
N ILE A 248 3.87 -22.43 -7.82
CA ILE A 248 4.05 -21.56 -6.66
C ILE A 248 2.73 -21.49 -5.90
N LYS A 249 2.78 -21.72 -4.58
CA LYS A 249 1.60 -21.67 -3.71
C LYS A 249 1.24 -20.22 -3.39
N LYS A 250 -0.06 -19.95 -3.29
CA LYS A 250 -0.62 -18.62 -2.97
C LYS A 250 -1.41 -18.73 -1.68
N ALA A 251 -1.01 -17.98 -0.65
CA ALA A 251 -1.75 -17.82 0.58
C ALA A 251 -2.23 -16.37 0.69
N PHE A 252 -3.46 -16.17 1.17
CA PHE A 252 -4.05 -14.85 1.34
C PHE A 252 -4.39 -14.64 2.81
N ILE A 253 -3.94 -13.52 3.34
CA ILE A 253 -4.35 -13.00 4.64
C ILE A 253 -5.03 -11.65 4.42
N THR A 254 -5.79 -11.19 5.40
CA THR A 254 -6.38 -9.85 5.36
C THR A 254 -5.73 -9.01 6.44
N LEU A 255 -5.17 -7.85 6.09
CA LEU A 255 -4.85 -6.79 7.04
C LEU A 255 -5.37 -5.48 6.47
N HIS A 256 -6.31 -4.84 7.16
CA HIS A 256 -6.92 -3.59 6.74
C HIS A 256 -5.95 -2.43 7.00
N CYS A 257 -5.16 -2.11 5.98
CA CYS A 257 -4.14 -1.07 6.05
C CYS A 257 -4.78 0.30 6.32
N GLY A 258 -4.33 0.94 7.40
CA GLY A 258 -4.72 2.28 7.78
C GLY A 258 -3.79 3.35 7.19
N LEU A 259 -3.97 4.59 7.67
CA LEU A 259 -3.09 5.70 7.32
C LEU A 259 -1.83 5.80 8.17
N GLY A 260 -1.71 4.98 9.24
CA GLY A 260 -0.61 5.07 10.21
C GLY A 260 0.78 4.99 9.58
N ASN A 261 0.94 4.21 8.50
CA ASN A 261 2.22 4.09 7.79
C ASN A 261 2.63 5.35 6.99
N PHE A 262 1.74 6.34 6.85
CA PHE A 262 2.00 7.61 6.19
C PHE A 262 2.05 8.80 7.16
N HIS A 263 1.94 8.54 8.47
CA HIS A 263 2.12 9.56 9.48
C HIS A 263 3.61 9.81 9.74
N ASP A 264 3.97 11.08 10.00
CA ASP A 264 5.33 11.43 10.39
C ASP A 264 5.65 10.88 11.78
N ILE A 265 6.87 10.39 11.95
CA ILE A 265 7.39 9.96 13.25
C ILE A 265 7.93 11.19 13.98
N GLU A 266 7.29 11.55 15.09
CA GLU A 266 7.64 12.76 15.88
C GLU A 266 8.76 12.51 16.91
N VAL A 267 9.22 11.27 17.08
CA VAL A 267 10.19 10.89 18.12
C VAL A 267 11.49 10.37 17.51
N GLU A 268 12.63 10.86 18.02
CA GLU A 268 13.95 10.40 17.57
C GLU A 268 14.26 8.97 18.04
N ASP A 269 13.77 8.60 19.22
CA ASP A 269 13.88 7.25 19.77
C ASP A 269 12.71 6.39 19.31
N LEU A 270 12.98 5.47 18.38
CA LEU A 270 11.96 4.63 17.75
C LEU A 270 11.21 3.74 18.75
N THR A 271 11.82 3.40 19.89
CA THR A 271 11.16 2.58 20.93
C THR A 271 9.95 3.27 21.57
N LYS A 272 9.82 4.59 21.38
CA LYS A 272 8.74 5.41 21.93
C LYS A 272 7.63 5.68 20.91
N HIS A 273 7.84 5.34 19.64
CA HIS A 273 6.81 5.49 18.63
C HIS A 273 5.71 4.45 18.84
N LYS A 274 4.46 4.84 18.62
CA LYS A 274 3.30 3.97 18.73
C LYS A 274 2.60 3.95 17.38
N MET A 275 2.45 2.75 16.84
CA MET A 275 1.69 2.54 15.61
C MET A 275 0.19 2.56 15.89
N ASP A 276 -0.56 3.00 14.89
CA ASP A 276 -2.00 2.80 14.85
C ASP A 276 -2.31 1.30 14.75
N SER A 277 -3.40 0.87 15.39
CA SER A 277 -3.86 -0.51 15.31
C SER A 277 -4.55 -0.77 13.97
N GLU A 278 -4.17 -1.87 13.32
CA GLU A 278 -4.74 -2.36 12.07
C GLU A 278 -5.42 -3.71 12.34
N GLU A 279 -6.64 -3.87 11.84
CA GLU A 279 -7.38 -5.14 11.95
C GLU A 279 -6.82 -6.15 10.96
N MET A 280 -6.71 -7.41 11.39
CA MET A 280 -6.21 -8.49 10.55
C MET A 280 -6.90 -9.83 10.83
N HIS A 281 -6.99 -10.62 9.78
CA HIS A 281 -7.57 -11.95 9.77
C HIS A 281 -6.66 -12.93 9.00
N ILE A 282 -6.30 -14.03 9.66
CA ILE A 282 -5.54 -15.15 9.09
C ILE A 282 -6.36 -16.42 9.33
N ASN A 283 -6.80 -17.04 8.25
CA ASN A 283 -7.64 -18.23 8.31
C ASN A 283 -6.83 -19.54 8.24
N ALA A 284 -7.51 -20.65 8.53
CA ALA A 284 -6.94 -22.00 8.47
C ALA A 284 -6.31 -22.36 7.11
N ASP A 285 -6.88 -21.86 6.01
CA ASP A 285 -6.38 -22.18 4.66
C ASP A 285 -5.01 -21.54 4.40
N ALA A 286 -4.87 -20.26 4.75
CA ALA A 286 -3.59 -19.56 4.69
C ALA A 286 -2.54 -20.30 5.52
N CYS A 287 -2.84 -20.60 6.79
CA CYS A 287 -1.96 -21.34 7.70
C CYS A 287 -1.56 -22.71 7.12
N ARG A 288 -2.51 -23.48 6.58
CA ARG A 288 -2.26 -24.79 5.99
C ARG A 288 -1.29 -24.71 4.82
N ILE A 289 -1.47 -23.73 3.93
CA ILE A 289 -0.62 -23.56 2.75
C ILE A 289 0.81 -23.20 3.15
N VAL A 290 0.98 -22.16 3.97
CA VAL A 290 2.32 -21.64 4.31
C VAL A 290 3.08 -22.55 5.26
N ASN A 291 2.41 -23.15 6.24
CA ASN A 291 3.06 -24.09 7.16
C ASN A 291 3.44 -25.38 6.42
N GLY A 292 2.62 -25.84 5.47
CA GLY A 292 2.95 -26.97 4.60
C GLY A 292 4.19 -26.72 3.76
N ALA A 293 4.30 -25.55 3.13
CA ALA A 293 5.48 -25.14 2.36
C ALA A 293 6.73 -25.06 3.27
N LYS A 294 6.60 -24.44 4.45
CA LYS A 294 7.69 -24.34 5.44
C LYS A 294 8.20 -25.71 5.90
N GLN A 295 7.29 -26.62 6.22
CA GLN A 295 7.62 -27.99 6.66
C GLN A 295 8.30 -28.82 5.57
N ALA A 296 7.96 -28.56 4.31
CA ALA A 296 8.60 -29.17 3.15
C ALA A 296 9.95 -28.52 2.78
N GLY A 297 10.38 -27.48 3.50
CA GLY A 297 11.65 -26.78 3.24
C GLY A 297 11.60 -25.81 2.06
N HIS A 298 10.41 -25.42 1.61
CA HIS A 298 10.23 -24.42 0.56
C HIS A 298 10.30 -22.99 1.12
N ARG A 299 10.59 -22.03 0.24
CA ARG A 299 10.69 -20.61 0.60
C ARG A 299 9.33 -20.00 0.88
N LEU A 300 9.31 -19.08 1.85
CA LEU A 300 8.16 -18.27 2.18
C LEU A 300 8.43 -16.80 1.87
N CYS A 301 7.75 -16.28 0.84
CA CYS A 301 7.84 -14.88 0.42
C CYS A 301 6.65 -14.07 0.95
N ALA A 302 6.92 -13.12 1.83
CA ALA A 302 5.94 -12.14 2.27
C ALA A 302 5.86 -10.98 1.26
N VAL A 303 4.66 -10.72 0.73
CA VAL A 303 4.43 -9.67 -0.27
C VAL A 303 3.93 -8.39 0.41
N GLY A 304 4.86 -7.51 0.73
CA GLY A 304 4.64 -6.20 1.31
C GLY A 304 4.76 -6.18 2.83
N ALA A 305 5.04 -5.00 3.37
CA ALA A 305 5.25 -4.80 4.80
C ALA A 305 4.04 -5.21 5.67
N SER A 306 2.82 -4.95 5.19
CA SER A 306 1.60 -5.40 5.88
C SER A 306 1.57 -6.91 6.11
N VAL A 307 2.11 -7.69 5.17
CA VAL A 307 2.12 -9.16 5.29
C VAL A 307 3.14 -9.60 6.32
N VAL A 308 4.35 -9.02 6.30
CA VAL A 308 5.38 -9.29 7.31
C VAL A 308 4.84 -8.99 8.70
N LYS A 309 4.31 -7.78 8.93
CA LYS A 309 3.69 -7.39 10.19
C LYS A 309 2.63 -8.39 10.65
N ALA A 310 1.67 -8.73 9.79
CA ALA A 310 0.61 -9.67 10.14
C ALA A 310 1.14 -11.08 10.48
N THR A 311 2.09 -11.59 9.69
CA THR A 311 2.65 -12.93 9.95
C THR A 311 3.50 -12.97 11.21
N GLU A 312 4.23 -11.91 11.53
CA GLU A 312 5.04 -11.83 12.75
C GLU A 312 4.17 -11.64 14.00
N THR A 313 3.04 -10.94 13.90
CA THR A 313 2.06 -10.89 15.00
C THR A 313 1.46 -12.26 15.30
N ALA A 314 1.23 -13.08 14.27
CA ALA A 314 0.52 -14.36 14.38
C ALA A 314 1.44 -15.60 14.43
N VAL A 315 2.76 -15.43 14.38
CA VAL A 315 3.70 -16.57 14.43
C VAL A 315 3.81 -17.10 15.86
N GLY A 316 3.65 -18.41 16.02
CA GLY A 316 3.86 -19.08 17.29
C GLY A 316 5.34 -19.22 17.65
N THR A 317 5.62 -19.56 18.90
CA THR A 317 6.99 -19.89 19.35
C THR A 317 7.57 -21.12 18.66
N ASP A 318 6.74 -21.94 18.01
CA ASP A 318 7.12 -23.08 17.18
C ASP A 318 7.52 -22.66 15.75
N GLY A 319 7.52 -21.36 15.44
CA GLY A 319 7.85 -20.83 14.11
C GLY A 319 6.77 -21.08 13.06
N MET A 320 5.56 -21.49 13.46
CA MET A 320 4.44 -21.77 12.57
C MET A 320 3.40 -20.66 12.65
N LEU A 321 2.75 -20.35 11.53
CA LEU A 321 1.66 -19.38 11.48
C LEU A 321 0.41 -19.97 12.13
N LYS A 322 -0.27 -19.20 12.97
CA LYS A 322 -1.54 -19.57 13.60
C LYS A 322 -2.70 -18.77 13.03
N GLU A 323 -3.90 -19.33 13.12
CA GLU A 323 -5.11 -18.59 12.83
C GLU A 323 -5.20 -17.40 13.78
N TYR A 324 -5.61 -16.26 13.26
CA TYR A 324 -5.64 -15.01 14.01
C TYR A 324 -6.82 -14.17 13.55
N ASP A 325 -7.54 -13.61 14.51
CA ASP A 325 -8.62 -12.66 14.27
C ASP A 325 -8.52 -11.58 15.36
N GLY A 326 -8.19 -10.36 14.95
CA GLY A 326 -8.00 -9.27 15.88
C GLY A 326 -7.17 -8.13 15.31
N TRP A 327 -6.41 -7.47 16.17
CA TRP A 327 -5.69 -6.24 15.84
C TRP A 327 -4.18 -6.43 16.01
N THR A 328 -3.40 -5.75 15.19
CA THR A 328 -1.96 -5.59 15.36
C THR A 328 -1.60 -4.10 15.40
N ASN A 329 -0.65 -3.75 16.26
CA ASN A 329 0.01 -2.43 16.28
C ASN A 329 1.53 -2.61 16.31
N GLU A 330 2.00 -3.73 15.75
CA GLU A 330 3.40 -4.11 15.79
C GLU A 330 4.24 -3.11 15.00
N PHE A 331 5.33 -2.66 15.63
CA PHE A 331 6.28 -1.74 15.04
C PHE A 331 7.63 -2.43 14.87
N ILE A 332 7.92 -2.84 13.63
CA ILE A 332 9.11 -3.61 13.30
C ILE A 332 10.22 -2.66 12.86
N PHE A 333 11.33 -2.65 13.60
CA PHE A 333 12.54 -1.90 13.26
C PHE A 333 13.80 -2.63 13.78
N PRO A 334 15.00 -2.34 13.27
CA PRO A 334 16.20 -3.07 13.67
C PRO A 334 16.61 -2.85 15.14
N PRO A 335 17.18 -3.86 15.81
CA PRO A 335 17.23 -5.26 15.41
C PRO A 335 15.86 -5.93 15.62
N TYR A 336 15.50 -6.85 14.73
CA TYR A 336 14.29 -7.66 14.84
C TYR A 336 14.61 -9.10 14.42
N ASN A 337 14.03 -10.10 15.09
CA ASN A 337 14.23 -11.50 14.78
C ASN A 337 12.96 -12.08 14.15
N PHE A 338 12.99 -12.29 12.83
CA PHE A 338 11.85 -12.80 12.08
C PHE A 338 11.64 -14.29 12.32
N GLY A 339 10.42 -14.66 12.68
CA GLY A 339 10.05 -16.04 12.97
C GLY A 339 9.49 -16.79 11.76
N PHE A 340 8.92 -16.08 10.79
CA PHE A 340 8.08 -16.70 9.77
C PHE A 340 8.65 -16.71 8.35
N ALA A 341 8.68 -15.56 7.67
CA ALA A 341 9.07 -15.44 6.27
C ALA A 341 10.60 -15.40 6.10
N ASP A 342 11.11 -16.02 5.03
CA ASP A 342 12.53 -16.00 4.68
C ASP A 342 12.85 -15.02 3.54
N SER A 343 11.84 -14.64 2.76
CA SER A 343 11.95 -13.71 1.65
C SER A 343 10.89 -12.62 1.79
N MET A 344 11.21 -11.40 1.36
CA MET A 344 10.31 -10.25 1.43
C MET A 344 10.32 -9.50 0.10
N LEU A 345 9.15 -9.23 -0.44
CA LEU A 345 8.98 -8.37 -1.61
C LEU A 345 8.32 -7.08 -1.14
N VAL A 346 8.91 -5.92 -1.41
CA VAL A 346 8.43 -4.60 -0.97
C VAL A 346 8.61 -3.54 -2.04
N ASN A 347 8.01 -2.37 -1.86
CA ASN A 347 8.38 -1.18 -2.62
C ASN A 347 9.60 -0.49 -2.02
N PHE A 348 10.19 0.44 -2.77
CA PHE A 348 11.06 1.46 -2.20
C PHE A 348 10.23 2.53 -1.48
N TYR A 349 10.51 2.77 -0.19
CA TYR A 349 9.73 3.65 0.66
C TYR A 349 10.42 4.99 0.95
N HIS A 350 9.65 5.96 1.43
CA HIS A 350 10.16 7.30 1.73
C HIS A 350 11.18 7.29 2.89
N PRO A 351 12.09 8.29 2.95
CA PRO A 351 12.95 8.48 4.12
C PRO A 351 12.10 8.65 5.38
N TYR A 352 12.65 8.22 6.52
CA TYR A 352 11.97 8.25 7.83
C TYR A 352 10.69 7.42 7.96
N SER A 353 10.29 6.66 6.94
CA SER A 353 9.06 5.86 7.00
C SER A 353 9.23 4.60 7.86
N THR A 354 8.15 4.19 8.52
CA THR A 354 8.06 2.92 9.25
C THR A 354 8.31 1.72 8.33
N LEU A 355 7.87 1.83 7.07
CA LEU A 355 8.02 0.81 6.04
C LEU A 355 9.50 0.58 5.66
N LEU A 356 10.30 1.65 5.58
CA LEU A 356 11.75 1.55 5.40
C LEU A 356 12.40 0.86 6.62
N MET A 357 11.96 1.18 7.83
CA MET A 357 12.52 0.57 9.05
C MET A 357 12.26 -0.93 9.10
N GLU A 358 11.06 -1.36 8.73
CA GLU A 358 10.71 -2.77 8.64
C GLU A 358 11.53 -3.48 7.56
N THR A 359 11.66 -2.85 6.38
CA THR A 359 12.49 -3.37 5.27
C THR A 359 13.94 -3.54 5.71
N ALA A 360 14.49 -2.54 6.40
CA ALA A 360 15.85 -2.56 6.94
C ALA A 360 16.04 -3.60 8.06
N ALA A 361 14.99 -3.87 8.84
CA ALA A 361 15.02 -4.94 9.84
C ALA A 361 15.12 -6.30 9.14
N PHE A 362 14.36 -6.51 8.07
CA PHE A 362 14.30 -7.77 7.34
C PHE A 362 15.59 -8.08 6.55
N GLY A 363 16.04 -7.10 5.75
CA GLY A 363 17.21 -7.23 4.86
C GLY A 363 18.56 -6.93 5.50
N GLY A 364 18.56 -6.42 6.74
CA GLY A 364 19.76 -5.90 7.39
C GLY A 364 19.98 -4.43 7.05
N TYR A 365 20.18 -3.60 8.07
CA TYR A 365 20.19 -2.14 7.94
C TYR A 365 21.21 -1.65 6.91
N ASP A 366 22.48 -2.06 7.02
CA ASP A 366 23.53 -1.55 6.13
C ASP A 366 23.29 -1.93 4.66
N LEU A 367 22.88 -3.19 4.40
CA LEU A 367 22.61 -3.68 3.05
C LEU A 367 21.39 -2.99 2.42
N VAL A 368 20.33 -2.79 3.19
CA VAL A 368 19.13 -2.10 2.70
C VAL A 368 19.44 -0.63 2.42
N MET A 369 20.19 0.05 3.30
CA MET A 369 20.57 1.44 3.04
C MET A 369 21.52 1.58 1.83
N GLU A 370 22.40 0.60 1.59
CA GLU A 370 23.19 0.53 0.35
C GLU A 370 22.30 0.34 -0.89
N ALA A 371 21.31 -0.56 -0.82
CA ALA A 371 20.35 -0.76 -1.90
C ALA A 371 19.55 0.51 -2.21
N TYR A 372 19.13 1.26 -1.19
CA TYR A 372 18.43 2.53 -1.34
C TYR A 372 19.31 3.61 -1.99
N ASP A 373 20.60 3.71 -1.62
CA ASP A 373 21.55 4.62 -2.28
C ASP A 373 21.73 4.26 -3.76
N LYS A 374 21.84 2.96 -4.10
CA LYS A 374 21.88 2.50 -5.49
C LYS A 374 20.57 2.80 -6.23
N ALA A 375 19.42 2.61 -5.59
CA ALA A 375 18.11 2.88 -6.16
C ALA A 375 17.97 4.36 -6.55
N VAL A 376 18.33 5.27 -5.65
CA VAL A 376 18.35 6.72 -5.92
C VAL A 376 19.29 7.02 -7.10
N LYS A 377 20.54 6.55 -7.06
CA LYS A 377 21.53 6.79 -8.11
C LYS A 377 21.14 6.26 -9.50
N ASN A 378 20.35 5.19 -9.56
CA ASN A 378 19.94 4.54 -10.81
C ASN A 378 18.52 4.91 -11.25
N GLY A 379 17.91 5.96 -10.67
CA GLY A 379 16.63 6.46 -11.15
C GLY A 379 15.44 5.55 -10.82
N TYR A 380 15.53 4.72 -9.77
CA TYR A 380 14.36 3.95 -9.30
C TYR A 380 13.30 4.91 -8.77
N MET A 381 12.04 4.50 -8.91
CA MET A 381 10.88 5.22 -8.41
C MET A 381 10.46 4.71 -7.03
N PHE A 382 9.98 5.60 -6.17
CA PHE A 382 9.64 5.34 -4.76
C PHE A 382 8.14 5.56 -4.51
N GLY A 383 7.61 4.95 -3.45
CA GLY A 383 6.22 5.04 -3.03
C GLY A 383 5.36 3.86 -3.48
N CYS A 384 4.05 3.98 -3.32
CA CYS A 384 3.08 2.90 -3.56
C CYS A 384 3.01 2.47 -5.03
N PHE A 385 3.29 3.38 -5.96
CA PHE A 385 3.38 3.10 -7.39
C PHE A 385 4.84 2.95 -7.88
N GLY A 386 5.80 3.02 -6.97
CA GLY A 386 7.21 2.96 -7.29
C GLY A 386 7.70 1.57 -7.67
N ASP A 387 9.00 1.46 -7.87
CA ASP A 387 9.69 0.20 -8.13
C ASP A 387 9.77 -0.66 -6.85
N SER A 388 10.17 -1.92 -7.04
CA SER A 388 10.19 -2.92 -5.98
C SER A 388 11.58 -3.41 -5.61
N LEU A 389 11.71 -3.92 -4.39
CA LEU A 389 12.87 -4.58 -3.83
C LEU A 389 12.46 -5.97 -3.36
N LEU A 390 13.12 -7.00 -3.88
CA LEU A 390 13.06 -8.37 -3.39
C LEU A 390 14.26 -8.64 -2.49
N ILE A 391 14.00 -9.11 -1.27
CA ILE A 391 15.03 -9.56 -0.32
C ILE A 391 14.96 -11.08 -0.24
N LEU A 392 16.08 -11.74 -0.53
CA LEU A 392 16.24 -13.19 -0.50
C LEU A 392 17.17 -13.62 0.64
N ASN A 393 16.93 -14.82 1.16
CA ASN A 393 17.78 -15.48 2.14
C ASN A 393 18.60 -16.61 1.49
N ASP A 394 19.42 -16.25 0.50
CA ASP A 394 20.23 -17.11 -0.36
C ASP A 394 21.22 -18.03 0.38
#